data_AF-A0A9X1K0Q0-F1
#
_entry.id   AF-A0A9X1K0Q0-F1
#
_cell.length_a   1.000
_cell.length_b   1.000
_cell.length_c   1.000
_cell.angle_alpha   90.00
_cell.angle_beta   90.00
_cell.angle_gamma   90.00
#
_symmetry.space_group_name_H-M   'P 1'
#
loop_
_entity.id
_entity.type
_entity.pdbx_description
1 polymer ?
#
loop_
_entity_poly.entity_id
_entity_poly.type
_entity_poly.pdbx_seq_one_letter_code
_entity_poly.pdbx_strand_id
1 'polypeptide(L)' 'MFYRVPVIGWIARDIMFGDKNNFWFALIGFVSLWMCSALTFGLPGLYLPALALVPVVFVLLLLITKG' A
#
# COMPACT_ATOMS: atom_id res chain seq x y z
N MET A 1 2.29 -11.83 -18.15
CA MET A 1 2.17 -12.82 -17.05
C MET A 1 1.67 -12.20 -15.73
N PHE A 2 1.97 -10.94 -15.42
CA PHE A 2 1.62 -10.28 -14.16
C PHE A 2 0.10 -10.27 -13.81
N TYR A 3 -0.80 -10.10 -14.79
CA TYR A 3 -2.25 -10.11 -14.55
C TYR A 3 -2.87 -11.49 -14.25
N ARG A 4 -2.10 -12.58 -14.17
CA ARG A 4 -2.60 -13.93 -13.86
C ARG A 4 -2.48 -14.28 -12.37
N VAL A 5 -1.88 -13.41 -11.56
CA VAL A 5 -1.79 -13.61 -10.10
C VAL A 5 -3.17 -13.31 -9.48
N PRO A 6 -3.81 -14.28 -8.79
CA PRO A 6 -5.25 -14.25 -8.48
C PRO A 6 -5.69 -13.20 -7.44
N VAL A 7 -4.77 -12.35 -6.96
CA VAL A 7 -5.09 -11.31 -5.96
C VAL A 7 -4.60 -9.95 -6.48
N ILE A 8 -3.28 -9.76 -6.51
CA ILE A 8 -2.69 -8.48 -6.93
C ILE A 8 -2.85 -8.24 -8.44
N GLY A 9 -2.74 -9.30 -9.24
CA GLY A 9 -2.83 -9.21 -10.70
C GLY A 9 -4.24 -8.92 -11.21
N TRP A 10 -5.28 -9.25 -10.44
CA TRP A 10 -6.66 -8.88 -10.74
C TRP A 10 -6.94 -7.43 -10.35
N ILE A 11 -6.59 -7.02 -9.13
CA ILE A 11 -6.76 -5.62 -8.69
C ILE A 11 -6.00 -4.66 -9.63
N ALA A 12 -4.76 -5.02 -10.01
CA ALA A 12 -3.98 -4.21 -10.94
C ALA A 12 -4.60 -4.15 -12.35
N ARG A 13 -5.24 -5.23 -12.82
CA ARG A 13 -5.98 -5.22 -14.09
C ARG A 13 -7.19 -4.31 -13.99
N ASP A 14 -7.94 -4.38 -12.90
CA ASP A 14 -9.17 -3.63 -12.69
C ASP A 14 -8.92 -2.13 -12.50
N ILE A 15 -7.77 -1.73 -11.94
CA ILE A 15 -7.37 -0.32 -11.85
C ILE A 15 -6.93 0.21 -13.23
N MET A 16 -6.22 -0.59 -14.02
CA MET A 16 -5.64 -0.14 -15.31
C MET A 16 -6.63 -0.17 -16.48
N PHE A 17 -7.56 -1.12 -16.49
CA PHE A 17 -8.49 -1.34 -17.60
C PHE A 17 -9.97 -1.19 -17.21
N GLY A 18 -10.26 -0.99 -15.92
CA GLY A 18 -11.62 -0.81 -15.44
C GLY A 18 -12.04 0.65 -15.36
N ASP A 19 -13.20 0.87 -14.74
CA ASP A 19 -13.80 2.19 -14.60
C ASP A 19 -12.99 3.07 -13.63
N LYS A 20 -13.10 4.40 -13.75
CA LYS A 20 -12.35 5.38 -12.94
C LYS A 20 -12.60 5.20 -11.43
N ASN A 21 -13.76 4.62 -11.07
CA ASN A 21 -14.13 4.31 -9.70
C ASN A 21 -13.35 3.13 -9.08
N ASN A 22 -12.74 2.27 -9.89
CA ASN A 22 -11.98 1.11 -9.39
C ASN A 22 -10.76 1.51 -8.56
N PHE A 23 -10.16 2.68 -8.87
CA PHE A 23 -9.12 3.25 -8.03
C PHE A 23 -9.60 3.52 -6.60
N TRP A 24 -10.82 4.08 -6.45
CA TRP A 24 -11.41 4.35 -5.14
C TRP A 24 -11.71 3.06 -4.37
N PHE A 25 -12.21 2.02 -5.03
CA PHE A 25 -12.44 0.73 -4.39
C PHE A 25 -11.13 0.09 -3.91
N ALA A 26 -10.06 0.17 -4.69
CA ALA A 26 -8.74 -0.33 -4.28
C ALA A 26 -8.18 0.44 -3.08
N LEU A 27 -8.30 1.78 -3.08
CA LEU A 27 -7.85 2.61 -1.98
C LEU A 27 -8.62 2.33 -0.68
N ILE A 28 -9.95 2.27 -0.76
CA ILE A 28 -10.80 1.95 0.39
C ILE A 28 -10.48 0.54 0.90
N GLY A 29 -10.34 -0.44 0.01
CA GLY A 29 -9.96 -1.81 0.38
C GLY A 29 -8.61 -1.88 1.11
N PHE A 30 -7.62 -1.13 0.65
CA PHE A 30 -6.32 -1.02 1.32
C PHE A 30 -6.45 -0.41 2.73
N VAL A 31 -7.19 0.69 2.87
CA VAL A 31 -7.44 1.33 4.18
C VAL A 31 -8.20 0.39 5.11
N SER A 32 -9.20 -0.35 4.61
CA SER A 32 -9.93 -1.34 5.40
C SER A 32 -9.01 -2.46 5.91
N LEU A 33 -8.14 -3.00 5.07
CA LEU A 33 -7.15 -4.02 5.48
C LEU A 33 -6.20 -3.49 6.56
N TRP A 34 -5.77 -2.24 6.42
CA TRP A 34 -4.93 -1.59 7.44
C TRP A 34 -5.68 -1.37 8.76
N MET A 35 -6.93 -0.93 8.71
CA MET A 35 -7.77 -0.81 9.92
C MET A 35 -8.03 -2.17 10.58
N CYS A 36 -8.21 -3.24 9.80
CA CYS A 36 -8.26 -4.61 10.35
C CYS A 36 -6.96 -4.97 11.08
N SER A 37 -5.80 -4.58 10.54
CA SER A 37 -4.51 -4.76 11.24
C SER A 37 -4.48 -4.00 12.57
N ALA A 38 -4.98 -2.77 12.61
CA ALA A 38 -5.10 -1.99 13.85
C ALA A 38 -6.04 -2.64 14.88
N LEU A 39 -7.15 -3.27 14.44
CA LEU A 39 -8.05 -4.00 15.33
C LEU A 39 -7.44 -5.31 15.85
N THR A 40 -6.65 -6.00 15.04
CA THR A 40 -6.07 -7.32 15.38
C THR A 40 -4.82 -7.19 16.26
N PHE A 41 -3.98 -6.19 15.97
CA PHE A 41 -2.68 -6.01 16.63
C PHE A 41 -2.63 -4.75 17.53
N GLY A 42 -3.70 -3.96 17.59
CA GLY A 42 -3.77 -2.73 18.38
C GLY A 42 -2.98 -1.57 17.77
N LEU A 43 -2.47 -0.70 18.65
CA LEU A 43 -1.63 0.46 18.29
C LEU A 43 -0.45 0.09 17.36
N PRO A 44 0.29 -1.02 17.57
CA PRO A 44 1.33 -1.44 16.64
C PRO A 44 0.84 -1.56 15.19
N GLY A 45 -0.31 -2.19 14.95
CA GLY A 45 -0.89 -2.34 13.60
C GLY A 45 -1.17 -1.00 12.91
N LEU A 46 -1.52 0.02 13.69
CA LEU A 46 -1.72 1.38 13.20
C LEU A 46 -0.39 2.08 12.87
N TYR A 47 0.64 1.95 13.70
CA TYR A 47 1.92 2.65 13.49
C TYR A 47 2.89 1.95 12.52
N LEU A 48 2.60 0.71 12.11
CA LEU A 48 3.46 -0.05 11.17
C LEU A 48 3.81 0.70 9.87
N PRO A 49 2.88 1.39 9.16
CA PRO A 49 3.24 2.15 7.98
C PRO A 49 4.24 3.27 8.27
N ALA A 50 4.12 3.95 9.41
CA ALA A 50 5.06 4.99 9.83
C ALA A 50 6.46 4.40 10.08
N LEU A 51 6.52 3.24 10.76
CA LEU A 51 7.78 2.52 11.00
C LEU A 51 8.42 2.03 9.69
N ALA A 52 7.63 1.51 8.75
CA ALA A 52 8.11 1.04 7.45
C ALA A 52 8.65 2.19 6.58
N LEU A 53 8.16 3.43 6.77
CA LEU A 53 8.67 4.61 6.08
C LEU A 53 10.01 5.11 6.62
N VAL A 54 10.42 4.74 7.84
CA VAL A 54 11.71 5.16 8.41
C VAL A 54 12.89 4.85 7.48
N PRO A 55 13.13 3.59 7.05
CA PRO A 55 14.24 3.30 6.14
C PRO A 55 14.12 4.03 4.80
N VAL A 56 12.90 4.26 4.30
CA VAL A 56 12.66 5.01 3.06
C VAL A 56 13.13 6.46 3.20
N VAL A 57 12.79 7.11 4.32
CA VAL A 57 13.23 8.48 4.61
C VAL A 57 14.74 8.54 4.79
N PHE A 58 15.36 7.58 5.48
CA PHE A 58 16.82 7.50 5.59
C PHE A 58 17.50 7.36 4.22
N VAL A 59 17.01 6.47 3.35
CA VAL A 59 17.52 6.32 1.99
C VAL A 59 17.35 7.61 1.19
N LEU A 60 16.18 8.26 1.30
CA LEU A 60 15.91 9.52 0.63
C LEU A 60 16.88 10.62 1.08
N LEU A 61 17.15 10.74 2.38
CA LEU A 61 18.14 11.67 2.92
C LEU A 61 19.55 11.39 2.42
N LEU A 62 19.95 10.11 2.36
CA LEU A 62 21.24 9.71 1.80
C LEU A 62 21.34 10.06 0.30
N LEU A 63 20.28 9.85 -0.47
CA LEU A 63 20.23 10.22 -1.89
C LEU A 63 20.36 11.73 -2.08
N ILE A 64 19.64 12.53 -1.29
CA ILE A 64 19.72 14.00 -1.34
C ILE A 64 21.12 14.49 -0.93
N THR A 65 21.74 13.86 0.08
CA THR A 65 23.08 14.23 0.55
C THR A 65 24.18 13.90 -0.48
N LYS A 66 23.92 12.97 -1.41
CA LYS A 66 24.90 12.58 -2.43
C LYS A 66 25.06 13.56 -3.59
N GLY A 67 24.18 14.56 -3.74
CA GLY A 67 24.22 15.56 -4.82
C GLY A 67 23.68 15.03 -6.13
#